data_AF-A0A530M0M9-F1
#
_entry.id   AF-A0A530M0M9-F1
#
_cell.length_a   1.000
_cell.length_b   1.000
_cell.length_c   1.000
_cell.angle_alpha   90.00
_cell.angle_beta   90.00
_cell.angle_gamma   90.00
#
_symmetry.space_group_name_H-M   'P 1'
#
loop_
_entity.id
_entity.type
_entity.pdbx_description
1 polymer ?
#
loop_
_entity_poly.entity_id
_entity_poly.type
_entity_poly.pdbx_seq_one_letter_code
_entity_poly.pdbx_strand_id
1 'polypeptide(L)' 'KVQSKCKGLSRRSVLELGALGLAATMLPGLALAQDKKLKVAAIFATPTEEPWVHQIHVALQRAEKELGIEYK' A
#
# COMPACT_ATOMS: atom_id res chain seq x y z
N LYS A 1 53.89 -5.50 -19.70
CA LYS A 1 52.95 -6.63 -19.47
C LYS A 1 51.64 -6.05 -18.94
N VAL A 2 50.75 -5.58 -19.81
CA VAL A 2 49.47 -4.97 -19.43
C VAL A 2 48.38 -5.96 -19.82
N GLN A 3 47.80 -6.60 -18.81
CA GLN A 3 46.72 -7.58 -18.96
C GLN A 3 45.39 -6.84 -19.17
N SER A 4 44.90 -6.81 -20.41
CA SER A 4 43.54 -6.38 -20.72
C SER A 4 42.56 -7.44 -20.23
N LYS A 5 41.93 -7.19 -19.09
CA LYS A 5 40.96 -8.08 -18.47
C LYS A 5 39.62 -7.94 -19.21
N CYS A 6 39.41 -8.69 -20.28
CA CYS A 6 38.10 -8.86 -20.89
C CYS A 6 37.19 -9.57 -19.87
N LYS A 7 36.46 -8.80 -19.05
CA LYS A 7 35.38 -9.33 -18.20
C LYS A 7 34.19 -9.65 -19.12
N GLY A 8 34.17 -10.86 -19.67
CA GLY A 8 32.94 -11.43 -20.22
C GLY A 8 31.84 -11.43 -19.15
N LEU A 9 30.58 -11.36 -19.57
CA LEU A 9 29.38 -11.41 -18.71
C LEU A 9 29.55 -12.51 -17.66
N SER A 10 29.81 -12.09 -16.42
CA SER A 10 30.02 -13.02 -15.31
C SER A 10 28.69 -13.67 -14.96
N ARG A 11 28.70 -14.97 -14.65
CA ARG A 11 27.51 -15.69 -14.16
C ARG A 11 26.83 -14.95 -13.00
N ARG A 12 27.62 -14.26 -12.18
CA ARG A 12 27.14 -13.41 -11.08
C ARG A 12 26.36 -12.19 -11.56
N SER A 13 26.80 -11.52 -12.63
CA SER A 13 26.08 -10.39 -13.21
C SER A 13 24.75 -10.82 -13.84
N VAL A 14 24.68 -12.03 -14.39
CA VAL A 14 23.41 -12.63 -14.86
C VAL A 14 22.48 -12.94 -13.70
N LEU A 15 23.01 -13.48 -12.59
CA LEU A 15 22.24 -13.73 -11.38
C LEU A 15 21.77 -12.43 -10.70
N GLU A 16 22.60 -11.39 -10.67
CA GLU A 16 22.26 -10.07 -10.14
C GLU A 16 21.15 -9.41 -10.95
N LEU A 17 21.25 -9.45 -12.29
CA LEU A 17 20.19 -8.96 -13.17
C LEU A 17 18.90 -9.78 -13.03
N GLY A 18 19.00 -11.11 -12.89
CA GLY A 18 17.85 -11.97 -12.64
C GLY A 18 17.18 -11.69 -11.29
N ALA A 19 17.96 -11.47 -10.23
CA ALA A 19 17.45 -11.15 -8.90
C ALA A 19 16.77 -9.77 -8.87
N LEU A 20 17.35 -8.76 -9.52
CA LEU A 20 16.75 -7.43 -9.66
C LEU A 20 15.47 -7.48 -10.50
N GLY A 21 15.47 -8.26 -11.60
CA GLY A 21 14.28 -8.48 -12.42
C GLY A 21 13.13 -9.11 -11.63
N LEU A 22 13.43 -10.13 -10.81
CA LEU A 22 12.44 -10.76 -9.93
C LEU A 22 11.94 -9.81 -8.83
N ALA A 23 12.84 -9.06 -8.19
CA ALA A 23 12.47 -8.07 -7.19
C ALA A 23 11.55 -6.98 -7.77
N ALA A 24 11.82 -6.51 -9.00
CA ALA A 24 11.00 -5.52 -9.70
C ALA A 24 9.57 -6.02 -10.00
N THR A 25 9.35 -7.34 -10.13
CA THR A 25 7.99 -7.90 -10.26
C THR A 25 7.21 -7.96 -8.95
N MET A 26 7.91 -7.94 -7.80
CA MET A 26 7.29 -8.00 -6.47
C MET A 26 7.00 -6.62 -5.87
N LEU A 27 7.75 -5.59 -6.26
CA LEU A 27 7.55 -4.20 -5.80
C LEU A 27 6.13 -3.63 -6.10
N PRO A 28 5.52 -3.85 -7.28
CA PRO A 28 4.20 -3.31 -7.60
C PRO A 28 3.11 -3.79 -6.64
N GLY A 29 3.22 -5.02 -6.12
CA GLY A 29 2.25 -5.57 -5.17
C GLY A 29 2.23 -4.83 -3.82
N LEU A 30 3.36 -4.26 -3.41
CA LEU A 30 3.47 -3.49 -2.16
C LEU A 30 2.99 -2.04 -2.33
N ALA A 31 3.18 -1.44 -3.51
CA ALA A 31 2.73 -0.08 -3.80
C ALA A 31 1.20 0.02 -3.89
N LEU A 32 0.53 -1.00 -4.42
CA LEU A 32 -0.94 -1.03 -4.59
C LEU A 32 -1.75 -1.15 -3.29
N ALA A 33 -1.10 -1.31 -2.14
CA ALA A 33 -1.77 -1.28 -0.84
C ALA A 33 -2.16 0.15 -0.41
N GLN A 34 -1.51 1.19 -0.97
CA GLN A 34 -1.76 2.59 -0.60
C GLN A 34 -2.96 3.22 -1.31
N ASP A 35 -3.36 2.68 -2.49
CA ASP A 35 -4.48 3.22 -3.28
C ASP A 35 -5.86 2.79 -2.78
N LYS A 36 -5.95 1.79 -1.88
CA LYS A 36 -7.23 1.32 -1.37
C LYS A 36 -7.67 2.21 -0.20
N LYS A 37 -8.77 2.94 -0.42
CA LYS A 37 -9.49 3.67 0.63
C LYS A 37 -9.71 2.78 1.85
N LEU A 38 -9.38 3.29 3.02
CA LEU A 38 -9.50 2.54 4.27
C LEU A 38 -10.99 2.33 4.57
N LYS A 39 -11.43 1.07 4.61
CA LYS A 39 -12.84 0.71 4.85
C LYS A 39 -13.12 0.72 6.35
N VAL A 40 -14.04 1.57 6.79
CA VAL A 40 -14.46 1.69 8.19
C VAL A 40 -15.95 1.34 8.27
N ALA A 41 -16.28 0.31 9.03
CA ALA A 41 -17.66 -0.03 9.36
C ALA A 41 -17.95 0.34 10.82
N ALA A 42 -18.98 1.15 11.07
CA ALA A 42 -19.40 1.48 12.43
C ALA A 42 -20.62 0.68 12.84
N ILE A 43 -20.49 -0.13 13.89
CA ILE A 43 -21.57 -0.92 14.46
C ILE A 43 -21.89 -0.32 15.83
N PHE A 44 -23.07 0.27 15.96
CA PHE A 44 -23.54 0.86 17.21
C PHE A 44 -24.51 -0.09 17.90
N ALA A 45 -24.40 -0.20 19.23
CA ALA A 45 -25.32 -0.99 20.04
C ALA A 45 -26.66 -0.27 20.28
N THR A 46 -26.65 1.06 20.20
CA THR A 46 -27.82 1.93 20.38
C THR A 46 -28.17 2.65 19.07
N PRO A 47 -29.42 3.12 18.92
CA PRO A 47 -29.85 3.87 17.74
C PRO A 47 -29.03 5.16 17.53
N THR A 48 -28.85 5.58 16.26
CA THR A 48 -28.08 6.79 15.89
C THR A 48 -28.66 8.09 16.43
N GLU A 49 -29.93 8.11 16.86
CA GLU A 49 -30.58 9.26 17.51
C GLU A 49 -29.97 9.66 18.86
N GLU A 50 -29.17 8.81 19.51
CA GLU A 50 -28.51 9.18 20.76
C GLU A 50 -27.43 10.27 20.51
N PRO A 51 -27.34 11.33 21.35
CA PRO A 51 -26.46 12.47 21.09
C PRO A 51 -24.99 12.11 20.86
N TRP A 52 -24.48 11.09 21.55
CA TRP A 52 -23.08 10.68 21.44
C TRP A 52 -22.82 9.84 20.17
N VAL A 53 -23.74 8.95 19.80
CA VAL A 53 -23.65 8.14 18.56
C VAL A 53 -23.77 9.04 17.33
N HIS A 54 -24.67 10.03 17.37
CA HIS A 54 -24.82 11.01 16.31
C HIS A 54 -23.52 11.77 16.02
N GLN A 55 -22.80 12.19 17.05
CA GLN A 55 -21.52 12.88 16.89
C GLN A 55 -20.45 11.98 16.26
N ILE A 56 -20.40 10.69 16.63
CA ILE A 56 -19.47 9.73 16.01
C ILE A 56 -19.82 9.55 14.53
N HIS A 57 -21.11 9.44 14.19
CA HIS A 57 -21.57 9.33 12.81
C HIS A 57 -21.18 10.56 11.96
N VAL A 58 -21.42 11.77 12.47
CA VAL A 58 -21.04 13.02 11.79
C VAL A 58 -19.53 13.14 11.63
N ALA A 59 -18.74 12.74 12.64
CA ALA A 59 -17.29 12.73 12.56
C ALA A 59 -16.78 11.75 11.48
N LEU A 60 -17.40 10.56 11.37
CA LEU A 60 -17.05 9.56 10.35
C LEU A 60 -17.42 10.02 8.94
N GLN A 61 -18.58 10.67 8.76
CA GLN A 61 -18.96 11.29 7.49
C GLN A 61 -18.00 12.42 7.06
N ARG A 62 -17.46 13.16 8.04
CA ARG A 62 -16.44 14.17 7.77
C ARG A 62 -15.11 13.53 7.36
N ALA A 63 -14.70 12.48 8.07
CA ALA A 63 -13.50 11.71 7.75
C ALA A 63 -13.58 11.06 6.35
N GLU A 64 -14.74 10.59 5.91
CA GLU A 64 -14.95 10.08 4.54
C GLU A 64 -14.59 11.12 3.48
N LYS A 65 -14.96 12.37 3.70
CA LYS A 65 -14.70 13.48 2.77
C LYS A 65 -13.27 13.99 2.83
N GLU A 66 -12.72 14.14 4.04
CA GLU A 66 -11.41 14.76 4.25
C GLU A 66 -10.24 13.78 4.15
N LEU A 67 -10.43 12.53 4.59
CA LEU A 67 -9.39 11.51 4.68
C LEU A 67 -9.57 10.40 3.64
N GLY A 68 -10.65 10.45 2.85
CA GLY A 68 -10.89 9.50 1.77
C GLY A 68 -11.15 8.06 2.24
N ILE A 69 -11.63 7.88 3.46
CA ILE A 69 -12.06 6.57 3.97
C ILE A 69 -13.38 6.14 3.32
N GLU A 70 -13.64 4.84 3.23
CA GLU A 70 -14.93 4.30 2.80
C GLU A 70 -15.74 3.96 4.06
N TYR A 71 -16.75 4.79 4.39
CA TYR A 71 -17.57 4.63 5.59
C TYR A 71 -18.89 3.90 5.27
N LYS A 72 -19.21 2.85 6.03
CA LYS A 72 -20.44 2.06 5.88
C LYS A 72 -21.08 1.69 7.21
#